data_AF-A0A1G5PJ79-F1
#
_entry.id   AF-A0A1G5PJ79-F1
#
_cell.length_a   1.000
_cell.length_b   1.000
_cell.length_c   1.000
_cell.angle_alpha   90.00
_cell.angle_beta   90.00
_cell.angle_gamma   90.00
#
_symmetry.space_group_name_H-M   'P 1'
#
loop_
_entity.id
_entity.type
_entity.pdbx_description
1 polymer ?
#
loop_
_entity_poly.entity_id
_entity_poly.type
_entity_poly.pdbx_seq_one_letter_code
_entity_poly.pdbx_strand_id
1 'polypeptide(L)' 'MSSDSSIQQAREHHRRAADALALAERHRQQRDAFIRRARQEDPARWSYAALAAAVGCSKELIAAIVKGRV' A
#
# COMPACT_ATOMS: atom_id res chain seq x y z
N MET A 1 -7.09 -2.47 -39.35
CA MET A 1 -7.33 -2.15 -37.92
C MET A 1 -8.31 -3.19 -37.42
N SER A 2 -7.88 -4.17 -36.62
CA SER A 2 -8.80 -5.25 -36.24
C SER A 2 -9.84 -4.71 -35.26
N SER A 3 -11.07 -4.57 -35.74
CA SER A 3 -12.26 -4.04 -35.05
C SER A 3 -12.81 -5.01 -34.02
N ASP A 4 -11.95 -5.71 -33.30
CA ASP A 4 -12.39 -6.65 -32.29
C ASP A 4 -12.62 -5.90 -30.98
N SER A 5 -13.87 -5.50 -30.76
CA SER A 5 -14.32 -4.75 -29.59
C SER A 5 -13.90 -5.42 -28.26
N SER A 6 -13.82 -6.76 -28.25
CA SER A 6 -13.36 -7.53 -27.10
C SER A 6 -11.89 -7.26 -26.75
N ILE A 7 -11.02 -7.19 -27.77
CA ILE A 7 -9.60 -6.88 -27.60
C ILE A 7 -9.40 -5.43 -27.15
N GLN A 8 -10.20 -4.49 -27.67
CA GLN A 8 -10.16 -3.10 -27.21
C GLN A 8 -10.56 -2.98 -25.74
N GLN A 9 -11.61 -3.68 -25.31
CA GLN A 9 -12.03 -3.72 -23.91
C GLN A 9 -10.97 -4.37 -23.01
N ALA A 10 -10.36 -5.48 -23.44
CA ALA A 10 -9.28 -6.12 -22.70
C ALA A 10 -8.09 -5.16 -22.47
N ARG A 11 -7.69 -4.40 -23.50
CA ARG A 11 -6.65 -3.36 -23.38
C ARG A 11 -7.03 -2.26 -22.41
N GLU A 12 -8.30 -1.84 -22.41
CA GLU A 12 -8.78 -0.82 -21.47
C GLU A 12 -8.73 -1.31 -20.02
N HIS A 13 -9.24 -2.51 -19.76
CA HIS A 13 -9.17 -3.10 -18.41
C HIS A 13 -7.73 -3.30 -17.95
N HIS A 14 -6.82 -3.70 -18.84
CA HIS A 14 -5.40 -3.83 -18.51
C HIS A 14 -4.79 -2.48 -18.09
N ARG A 15 -5.08 -1.39 -18.82
CA ARG A 15 -4.62 -0.04 -18.45
C ARG A 15 -5.17 0.40 -17.09
N ARG A 16 -6.48 0.24 -16.86
CA ARG A 16 -7.10 0.60 -15.58
C ARG A 16 -6.53 -0.18 -14.40
N ALA A 17 -6.23 -1.46 -14.60
CA ALA A 17 -5.59 -2.28 -13.57
C ALA A 17 -4.17 -1.75 -13.25
N ALA A 18 -3.39 -1.40 -14.28
CA ALA A 18 -2.07 -0.79 -14.08
C ALA A 18 -2.15 0.55 -13.33
N ASP A 19 -3.10 1.41 -13.70
CA ASP A 19 -3.31 2.71 -13.04
C ASP A 19 -3.73 2.53 -11.57
N ALA A 20 -4.63 1.59 -11.29
CA ALA A 20 -5.06 1.26 -9.94
C ALA A 20 -3.91 0.70 -9.09
N LEU A 21 -3.05 -0.15 -9.67
CA LEU A 21 -1.86 -0.67 -8.98
C LEU A 21 -0.86 0.45 -8.67
N ALA A 22 -0.63 1.37 -9.61
CA ALA A 22 0.24 2.52 -9.40
C ALA A 22 -0.29 3.45 -8.30
N LEU A 23 -1.61 3.68 -8.27
CA LEU A 23 -2.23 4.47 -7.20
C LEU A 23 -2.14 3.75 -5.84
N ALA A 24 -2.40 2.45 -5.81
CA ALA A 24 -2.29 1.65 -4.59
C ALA A 24 -0.85 1.67 -4.04
N GLU A 25 0.16 1.63 -4.91
CA GLU A 25 1.57 1.74 -4.52
C GLU A 25 1.89 3.09 -3.87
N ARG A 26 1.42 4.20 -4.46
CA ARG A 26 1.57 5.53 -3.85
C ARG A 26 0.93 5.60 -2.45
N HIS A 27 -0.26 5.03 -2.28
CA HIS A 27 -0.90 4.98 -0.96
C HIS A 27 -0.15 4.11 0.04
N ARG A 28 0.43 2.98 -0.38
CA ARG A 28 1.29 2.15 0.49
C ARG A 28 2.52 2.93 0.95
N GLN A 29 3.22 3.60 0.04
CA GLN A 29 4.38 4.42 0.38
C GLN A 29 4.05 5.52 1.39
N GLN A 30 2.92 6.21 1.21
CA GLN A 30 2.47 7.25 2.16
C GLN A 30 2.12 6.65 3.52
N ARG A 31 1.35 5.56 3.56
CA ARG A 31 1.03 4.84 4.80
C ARG A 31 2.30 4.45 5.55
N ASP A 32 3.27 3.89 4.83
CA ASP A 32 4.51 3.40 5.41
C ASP A 32 5.37 4.54 5.98
N ALA A 33 5.40 5.69 5.29
CA ALA A 33 6.03 6.91 5.80
C ALA A 33 5.37 7.40 7.10
N PHE A 34 4.04 7.43 7.18
CA PHE A 34 3.32 7.82 8.39
C PHE A 34 3.56 6.85 9.55
N ILE A 35 3.58 5.54 9.29
CA ILE A 35 3.88 4.52 10.31
C ILE A 35 5.29 4.69 10.87
N ARG A 36 6.29 4.86 9.98
CA ARG A 36 7.68 5.09 10.42
C ARG A 36 7.79 6.36 11.25
N ARG A 37 7.15 7.45 10.81
CA ARG A 37 7.13 8.72 11.53
C ARG A 37 6.49 8.58 12.91
N ALA A 38 5.30 7.99 13.00
CA ALA A 38 4.62 7.76 14.28
C ALA A 38 5.49 6.94 15.25
N ARG A 39 6.18 5.90 14.73
CA ARG A 39 7.09 5.07 15.53
C ARG A 39 8.32 5.85 16.01
N GLN A 40 8.82 6.81 15.23
CA GLN A 40 9.95 7.67 15.60
C GLN A 40 9.55 8.73 16.63
N GLU A 41 8.37 9.33 16.48
CA GLU A 41 7.90 10.42 17.35
C GLU A 41 7.56 9.95 18.77
N ASP A 42 6.89 8.79 18.92
CA ASP A 42 6.54 8.25 20.23
C ASP A 42 6.56 6.71 20.23
N PRO A 43 7.75 6.09 20.39
CA PRO A 43 7.88 4.65 20.40
C PRO A 43 7.27 3.97 21.64
N ALA A 44 7.01 4.71 22.73
CA ALA A 44 6.38 4.14 23.92
C ALA A 44 4.87 3.95 23.69
N ARG A 45 4.21 4.95 23.10
CA ARG A 45 2.80 4.88 22.71
C ARG A 45 2.58 3.98 21.50
N TRP A 46 3.38 4.12 20.46
CA TRP A 46 3.18 3.43 19.18
C TRP A 46 3.94 2.11 19.10
N SER A 47 3.60 1.16 19.99
CA SER A 47 4.07 -0.23 19.87
C SER A 47 3.61 -0.86 18.54
N TYR A 48 4.26 -1.95 18.11
CA TYR A 48 3.88 -2.64 16.87
C TYR A 48 2.43 -3.15 16.92
N ALA A 49 1.95 -3.57 18.09
CA ALA A 49 0.57 -4.01 18.29
C ALA A 49 -0.42 -2.83 18.20
N ALA A 50 -0.08 -1.69 18.81
CA ALA A 50 -0.93 -0.49 18.77
C ALA A 50 -1.08 0.06 17.34
N LEU A 51 0.02 0.11 16.59
CA LEU A 51 0.01 0.52 15.18
C LEU A 51 -0.80 -0.45 14.31
N ALA A 52 -0.61 -1.76 14.49
CA ALA A 52 -1.36 -2.79 13.75
C ALA A 52 -2.87 -2.65 13.97
N ALA A 53 -3.30 -2.47 15.22
CA ALA A 53 -4.70 -2.27 15.58
C ALA A 53 -5.27 -0.96 15.00
N ALA A 54 -4.52 0.14 15.09
CA ALA A 54 -4.96 1.46 14.60
C ALA A 54 -5.09 1.51 13.07
N VAL A 55 -4.17 0.84 12.35
CA VAL A 55 -4.15 0.81 10.88
C VAL A 55 -5.08 -0.27 10.32
N GLY A 56 -5.44 -1.28 11.12
CA GLY A 56 -6.25 -2.42 10.66
C GLY A 56 -5.43 -3.41 9.82
N CYS A 57 -4.17 -3.66 10.21
CA CYS A 57 -3.30 -4.60 9.51
C CYS A 57 -2.56 -5.52 10.49
N SER A 58 -1.73 -6.42 9.96
CA SER A 58 -0.99 -7.38 10.78
C SER A 58 0.23 -6.74 11.47
N LYS A 59 0.63 -7.31 12.61
CA LYS A 59 1.85 -6.88 13.32
C LYS A 59 3.10 -7.13 12.49
N GLU A 60 3.09 -8.17 11.68
CA GLU A 60 4.16 -8.57 10.78
C GLU A 60 4.39 -7.49 9.70
N LEU A 61 3.30 -6.94 9.14
CA LEU A 61 3.40 -5.85 8.18
C LEU A 61 4.00 -4.59 8.82
N ILE A 62 3.53 -4.19 10.00
CA ILE A 62 4.11 -3.06 10.73
C ILE A 62 5.61 -3.27 10.98
N ALA A 63 6.00 -4.46 11.42
CA ALA A 63 7.40 -4.78 11.65
C ALA A 63 8.23 -4.70 10.37
N ALA A 64 7.70 -5.18 9.23
CA ALA A 64 8.37 -5.09 7.93
C ALA A 64 8.53 -3.63 7.48
N ILE A 65 7.49 -2.80 7.63
CA ILE A 65 7.51 -1.37 7.33
C ILE A 65 8.57 -0.64 8.13
N VAL A 66 8.59 -0.82 9.46
CA VAL A 66 9.52 -0.15 10.37
C VAL A 66 10.96 -0.60 10.12
N LYS A 67 11.17 -1.86 9.72
CA LYS A 67 12.50 -2.41 9.39
C LYS A 67 12.93 -2.15 7.94
N GLY A 68 12.11 -1.51 7.12
CA GLY A 68 12.43 -1.22 5.71
C GLY A 68 12.48 -2.46 4.81
N ARG A 69 11.59 -3.44 5.04
CA ARG A 69 11.53 -4.73 4.31
C ARG A 69 10.29 -4.86 3.41
N VAL A 70 9.67 -3.74 3.08
CA VAL A 70 8.46 -3.64 2.24
C VAL A 70 8.74 -2.70 1.08
#